data_AF-F0SSU8-F1
#
_entry.id   AF-F0SSU8-F1
#
_cell.length_a   1.000
_cell.length_b   1.000
_cell.length_c   1.000
_cell.angle_alpha   90.00
_cell.angle_beta   90.00
_cell.angle_gamma   90.00
#
_symmetry.space_group_name_H-M   'P 1'
#
loop_
_entity.id
_entity.type
_entity.pdbx_description
1 polymer ?
#
loop_
_entity_poly.entity_id
_entity_poly.type
_entity_poly.pdbx_seq_one_letter_code
_entity_poly.pdbx_strand_id
1 'polypeptide(L)'
;MALDRISEIEVLLHRQTAEETLVSEIVDPTSIVSSLNSLSDILADGDPSLANLIMSMHIDRIDVFDTNRVVMRMCKLGASPDTIEWFGGQPSESSPLPSHTEAETTQPRRRTRICTDLMDSEIPRLGVLAEMASDPNRFAGMPENWFWVDEFSIPEKSCWSKDNAQAVLARYQQIQAETGKKPSCNALAKEFGVSRPTIHKALDEAQAEGSDAPTSHRRKPTVKVKGNQEVEARIEMLHDSGMLEKDIAADIGVSRSSITGALTRLYEKRGIEKPDGRRERHRK
;
A
#
# COMPACT_ATOMS: atom_id res chain seq x y z
N MET A 1 -7.17 -66.89 -14.20
CA MET A 1 -8.02 -66.46 -13.05
C MET A 1 -7.29 -66.54 -11.71
N ALA A 2 -6.84 -67.70 -11.22
CA ALA A 2 -6.14 -67.76 -9.93
C ALA A 2 -4.75 -67.09 -9.96
N LEU A 3 -3.98 -67.28 -11.04
CA LEU A 3 -2.67 -66.65 -11.22
C LEU A 3 -2.76 -65.14 -11.40
N ASP A 4 -3.74 -64.65 -12.17
CA ASP A 4 -3.95 -63.20 -12.37
C ASP A 4 -4.26 -62.49 -11.06
N ARG A 5 -5.05 -63.14 -10.18
CA ARG A 5 -5.40 -62.60 -8.88
C ARG A 5 -4.23 -62.59 -7.90
N ILE A 6 -3.30 -63.54 -8.01
CA ILE A 6 -2.06 -63.54 -7.22
C ILE A 6 -1.17 -62.38 -7.68
N SER A 7 -0.98 -62.18 -8.99
CA SER A 7 -0.20 -61.06 -9.51
C SER A 7 -0.80 -59.70 -9.15
N GLU A 8 -2.13 -59.58 -9.13
CA GLU A 8 -2.83 -58.36 -8.70
C GLU A 8 -2.59 -58.07 -7.21
N ILE A 9 -2.64 -59.09 -6.34
CA ILE A 9 -2.35 -58.96 -4.91
C ILE A 9 -0.88 -58.59 -4.66
N GLU A 10 0.07 -59.16 -5.41
CA GLU A 10 1.49 -58.82 -5.31
C GLU A 10 1.76 -57.37 -5.70
N VAL A 11 1.11 -56.88 -6.76
CA VAL A 11 1.20 -55.47 -7.18
C VAL A 11 0.62 -54.54 -6.09
N LEU A 12 -0.51 -54.91 -5.49
CA LEU A 12 -1.10 -54.13 -4.39
C LEU A 12 -0.21 -54.13 -3.14
N LEU A 13 0.38 -55.26 -2.77
CA LEU A 13 1.30 -55.36 -1.63
C LEU A 13 2.57 -54.54 -1.85
N HIS A 14 3.16 -54.58 -3.06
CA HIS A 14 4.32 -53.77 -3.40
C HIS A 14 4.00 -52.28 -3.37
N ARG A 15 2.81 -51.89 -3.85
CA ARG A 15 2.34 -50.51 -3.73
C ARG A 15 2.19 -50.09 -2.27
N GLN A 16 1.55 -50.92 -1.44
CA GLN A 16 1.35 -50.61 -0.03
C GLN A 16 2.67 -50.52 0.74
N THR A 17 3.62 -51.43 0.51
CA THR A 17 4.94 -51.38 1.17
C THR A 17 5.78 -50.19 0.71
N ALA A 18 5.68 -49.79 -0.56
CA ALA A 18 6.29 -48.56 -1.04
C ALA A 18 5.66 -47.32 -0.37
N GLU A 19 4.33 -47.28 -0.26
CA GLU A 19 3.60 -46.20 0.44
C GLU A 19 3.99 -46.15 1.92
N GLU A 20 4.08 -47.28 2.62
CA GLU A 20 4.47 -47.35 4.05
C GLU A 20 5.92 -46.92 4.28
N THR A 21 6.85 -47.36 3.43
CA THR A 21 8.26 -46.98 3.53
C THR A 21 8.42 -45.47 3.35
N LEU A 22 7.75 -44.91 2.33
CA LEU A 22 7.77 -43.47 2.05
C LEU A 22 7.13 -42.66 3.18
N VAL A 23 6.00 -43.12 3.75
CA VAL A 23 5.38 -42.49 4.94
C VAL A 23 6.33 -42.52 6.13
N SER A 24 7.07 -43.62 6.33
CA SER A 24 8.01 -43.73 7.45
C SER A 24 9.24 -42.83 7.31
N GLU A 25 9.68 -42.56 6.08
CA GLU A 25 10.77 -41.62 5.81
C GLU A 25 10.33 -40.15 5.97
N ILE A 26 9.09 -39.82 5.60
CA ILE A 26 8.57 -38.45 5.66
C ILE A 26 8.07 -38.08 7.06
N VAL A 27 7.40 -38.99 7.76
CA VAL A 27 6.98 -38.81 9.16
C VAL A 27 8.09 -39.30 10.09
N ASP A 28 9.34 -39.05 9.72
CA ASP A 28 10.46 -39.22 10.64
C ASP A 28 10.36 -38.10 11.70
N PRO A 29 9.99 -38.42 12.96
CA PRO A 29 9.85 -37.42 13.99
C PRO A 29 11.16 -36.66 14.23
N THR A 30 12.31 -37.28 13.96
CA THR A 30 13.61 -36.63 14.14
C THR A 30 13.87 -35.58 13.07
N SER A 31 13.54 -35.86 11.81
CA SER A 31 13.58 -34.90 10.71
C SER A 31 12.67 -33.69 10.99
N ILE A 32 11.41 -33.95 11.40
CA ILE A 32 10.44 -32.89 11.71
C ILE A 32 10.95 -31.99 12.84
N VAL A 33 11.43 -32.59 13.95
CA VAL A 33 11.98 -31.83 15.08
C VAL A 33 13.21 -31.03 14.65
N SER A 34 14.09 -31.61 13.82
CA SER A 34 15.26 -30.90 13.31
C SER A 34 14.86 -29.70 12.44
N SER A 35 13.85 -29.83 11.59
CA SER A 35 13.35 -28.73 10.78
C SER A 35 12.72 -27.62 11.64
N LEU A 36 11.94 -27.99 12.66
CA LEU A 36 11.35 -27.02 13.59
C LEU A 36 12.41 -26.28 14.41
N ASN A 37 13.45 -26.98 14.88
CA ASN A 37 14.57 -26.35 15.58
C ASN A 37 15.35 -25.42 14.65
N SER A 38 15.62 -25.84 13.41
CA SER A 38 16.28 -24.99 12.41
C SER A 38 15.47 -23.73 12.12
N LEU A 39 14.15 -23.83 12.01
CA LEU A 39 13.28 -22.66 11.86
C LEU A 39 13.36 -21.73 13.08
N SER A 40 13.35 -22.29 14.29
CA SER A 40 13.49 -21.52 15.53
C SER A 40 14.83 -20.78 15.58
N ASP A 41 15.91 -21.44 15.21
CA ASP A 41 17.25 -20.86 15.18
C ASP A 41 17.32 -19.70 14.17
N ILE A 42 16.79 -19.91 12.95
CA ILE A 42 16.77 -18.89 11.90
C ILE A 42 15.93 -17.66 12.30
N LEU A 43 14.80 -17.88 12.98
CA LEU A 43 13.98 -16.78 13.52
C LEU A 43 14.71 -16.02 14.64
N ALA A 44 15.58 -16.69 15.39
CA ALA A 44 16.37 -16.08 16.47
C ALA A 44 17.63 -15.35 15.96
N ASP A 45 18.24 -15.83 14.88
CA ASP A 45 19.52 -15.33 14.34
C ASP A 45 19.41 -13.95 13.67
N GLY A 46 18.18 -13.50 13.41
CA GLY A 46 17.92 -12.14 12.94
C GLY A 46 18.25 -11.91 11.46
N ASP A 47 18.33 -12.97 10.64
CA ASP A 47 18.33 -12.84 9.18
C ASP A 47 16.89 -12.76 8.65
N PRO A 48 16.37 -11.56 8.37
CA PRO A 48 14.99 -11.40 7.91
C PRO A 48 14.79 -12.00 6.51
N SER A 49 15.83 -12.10 5.68
CA SER A 49 15.70 -12.61 4.32
C SER A 49 15.46 -14.12 4.34
N LEU A 50 16.26 -14.86 5.12
CA LEU A 50 16.11 -16.30 5.28
C LEU A 50 14.81 -16.66 6.02
N ALA A 51 14.49 -15.92 7.09
CA ALA A 51 13.22 -16.08 7.80
C ALA A 51 12.02 -15.89 6.87
N ASN A 52 12.01 -14.83 6.05
CA ASN A 52 10.94 -14.59 5.09
C ASN A 52 10.86 -15.70 4.03
N LEU A 53 12.01 -16.19 3.55
CA LEU A 53 12.05 -17.26 2.56
C LEU A 53 11.43 -18.54 3.11
N ILE A 54 11.83 -18.97 4.32
CA ILE A 54 11.31 -20.19 4.92
C ILE A 54 9.84 -20.03 5.30
N MET A 55 9.42 -18.88 5.84
CA MET A 55 7.99 -18.64 6.08
C MET A 55 7.18 -18.67 4.78
N SER A 56 7.72 -18.19 3.67
CA SER A 56 7.05 -18.25 2.36
C SER A 56 6.84 -19.68 1.87
N MET A 57 7.65 -20.64 2.33
CA MET A 57 7.43 -22.06 2.06
C MET A 57 6.18 -22.61 2.75
N HIS A 58 5.70 -21.97 3.82
CA HIS A 58 4.51 -22.41 4.57
C HIS A 58 3.27 -21.57 4.26
N ILE A 59 3.41 -20.30 3.93
CA ILE A 59 2.27 -19.44 3.58
C ILE A 59 1.76 -19.85 2.21
N ASP A 60 0.47 -20.16 2.07
CA ASP A 60 -0.23 -20.43 0.80
C ASP A 60 -0.65 -19.13 0.13
N ARG A 61 -1.49 -18.38 0.82
CA ARG A 61 -1.97 -17.08 0.38
C ARG A 61 -2.24 -16.14 1.55
N ILE A 62 -2.19 -14.85 1.25
CA ILE A 62 -2.57 -13.77 2.17
C ILE A 62 -3.64 -12.97 1.45
N ASP A 63 -4.87 -13.08 1.95
CA ASP A 63 -6.03 -12.35 1.44
C ASP A 63 -6.20 -11.09 2.30
N VAL A 64 -6.11 -9.91 1.67
CA VAL A 64 -6.31 -8.61 2.33
C VAL A 64 -7.63 -8.02 1.89
N PHE A 65 -8.52 -7.76 2.84
CA PHE A 65 -9.84 -7.20 2.60
C PHE A 65 -9.85 -5.69 2.88
N ASP A 66 -10.81 -4.99 2.28
CA ASP A 66 -11.11 -3.57 2.52
C ASP A 66 -11.54 -3.27 3.97
N THR A 67 -12.09 -4.26 4.65
CA THR A 67 -12.52 -4.22 6.06
C THR A 67 -11.37 -4.23 7.09
N ASN A 68 -10.12 -4.00 6.68
CA ASN A 68 -8.91 -4.19 7.49
C ASN A 68 -8.71 -5.62 8.00
N ARG A 69 -9.46 -6.59 7.47
CA ARG A 69 -9.29 -8.01 7.75
C ARG A 69 -8.18 -8.57 6.87
N VAL A 70 -7.29 -9.34 7.46
CA VAL A 70 -6.25 -10.12 6.76
C VAL A 70 -6.45 -11.57 7.11
N VAL A 71 -6.59 -12.40 6.08
CA VAL A 71 -6.71 -13.85 6.22
C VAL A 71 -5.46 -14.47 5.64
N MET A 72 -4.68 -15.14 6.48
CA MET A 72 -3.49 -15.87 6.08
C MET A 72 -3.78 -17.36 6.11
N ARG A 73 -3.64 -18.01 4.96
CA ARG A 73 -3.74 -19.47 4.84
C ARG A 73 -2.33 -20.05 4.83
N MET A 74 -2.06 -21.01 5.70
CA MET A 74 -0.74 -21.65 5.80
C MET A 74 -0.88 -23.17 5.70
N CYS A 75 0.11 -23.80 5.06
CA CYS A 75 0.30 -25.24 5.02
C CYS A 75 1.14 -25.70 6.22
N LYS A 76 0.64 -26.67 6.97
CA LYS A 76 1.32 -27.28 8.14
C LYS A 76 2.69 -27.85 7.79
N LEU A 77 2.82 -28.39 6.58
CA LEU A 77 3.99 -29.13 6.14
C LEU A 77 4.97 -28.26 5.32
N GLY A 78 4.46 -27.18 4.73
CA GLY A 78 5.21 -26.34 3.80
C GLY A 78 5.37 -27.00 2.42
N ALA A 79 5.93 -26.24 1.48
CA ALA A 79 6.18 -26.72 0.14
C ALA A 79 7.45 -27.59 0.18
N SER A 80 7.31 -28.87 -0.10
CA SER A 80 8.45 -29.75 -0.35
C SER A 80 8.22 -30.47 -1.69
N PRO A 81 9.27 -30.89 -2.40
CA PRO A 81 9.09 -31.67 -3.62
C PRO A 81 8.31 -32.96 -3.33
N ASP A 82 8.62 -33.59 -2.19
CA ASP A 82 8.05 -34.86 -1.76
C ASP A 82 6.56 -34.76 -1.41
N THR A 83 6.08 -33.59 -0.96
CA THR A 83 4.66 -33.40 -0.59
C THR A 83 3.74 -33.31 -1.79
N ILE A 84 4.20 -32.69 -2.88
CA ILE A 84 3.40 -32.55 -4.10
C ILE A 84 3.21 -33.92 -4.77
N GLU A 85 4.25 -34.76 -4.78
CA GLU A 85 4.18 -36.10 -5.36
C GLU A 85 3.18 -37.01 -4.62
N TRP A 86 3.06 -36.88 -3.30
CA TRP A 86 2.14 -37.70 -2.50
C TRP A 86 0.67 -37.39 -2.77
N PHE A 87 0.33 -36.10 -2.86
CA PHE A 87 -1.07 -35.67 -3.02
C PHE A 87 -1.50 -35.49 -4.48
N GLY A 88 -0.57 -35.25 -5.40
CA GLY A 88 -0.85 -35.07 -6.83
C GLY A 88 -1.41 -36.32 -7.52
N GLY A 89 -1.26 -37.51 -6.91
CA GLY A 89 -1.80 -38.77 -7.42
C GLY A 89 -3.23 -39.11 -6.99
N GLN A 90 -3.84 -38.34 -6.07
CA GLN A 90 -5.21 -38.57 -5.63
C GLN A 90 -6.19 -37.79 -6.55
N PRO A 91 -7.20 -38.42 -7.16
CA PRO A 91 -8.25 -37.69 -7.86
C PRO A 91 -8.99 -36.83 -6.83
N SER A 92 -8.75 -35.52 -6.86
CA SER A 92 -9.35 -34.60 -5.90
C SER A 92 -10.87 -34.60 -6.06
N GLU A 93 -11.59 -34.98 -5.01
CA GLU A 93 -12.98 -34.57 -4.82
C GLU A 93 -12.95 -33.05 -4.59
N SER A 94 -12.98 -32.30 -5.69
CA SER A 94 -13.06 -30.85 -5.68
C SER A 94 -14.41 -30.43 -5.10
N SER A 95 -14.45 -30.21 -3.78
CA SER A 95 -15.56 -29.51 -3.17
C SER A 95 -15.58 -28.07 -3.72
N PRO A 96 -16.72 -27.55 -4.20
CA PRO A 96 -16.78 -26.24 -4.80
C PRO A 96 -16.38 -25.19 -3.75
N LEU A 97 -15.28 -24.49 -4.01
CA LEU A 97 -14.85 -23.35 -3.20
C LEU A 97 -16.00 -22.34 -3.08
N PRO A 98 -16.21 -21.72 -1.91
CA PRO A 98 -17.09 -20.57 -1.81
C PRO A 98 -16.61 -19.51 -2.80
N SER A 99 -17.50 -19.14 -3.72
CA SER A 99 -17.29 -18.08 -4.70
C SER A 99 -17.13 -16.76 -3.95
N HIS A 100 -15.90 -16.46 -3.53
CA HIS A 100 -15.56 -15.14 -3.02
C HIS A 100 -15.54 -14.20 -4.23
N THR A 101 -16.52 -13.28 -4.20
CA THR A 101 -16.75 -12.17 -5.10
C THR A 101 -15.44 -11.58 -5.60
N GLU A 102 -15.32 -11.47 -6.92
CA GLU A 102 -14.25 -10.83 -7.71
C GLU A 102 -13.31 -9.92 -6.89
N ALA A 103 -12.37 -10.54 -6.19
CA ALA A 103 -11.25 -9.82 -5.59
C ALA A 103 -10.33 -9.44 -6.75
N GLU A 104 -9.97 -8.15 -6.84
CA GLU A 104 -8.96 -7.69 -7.78
C GLU A 104 -7.62 -8.38 -7.47
N THR A 105 -7.40 -9.54 -8.10
CA THR A 105 -6.17 -10.30 -7.94
C THR A 105 -5.05 -9.52 -8.60
N THR A 106 -4.32 -8.76 -7.80
CA THR A 106 -3.12 -8.08 -8.28
C THR A 106 -2.08 -9.17 -8.55
N GLN A 107 -1.53 -9.23 -9.77
CA GLN A 107 -0.49 -10.23 -10.06
C GLN A 107 0.68 -10.05 -9.08
N PRO A 108 1.10 -11.13 -8.40
CA PRO A 108 2.17 -11.05 -7.42
C PRO A 108 3.44 -10.56 -8.09
N ARG A 109 3.96 -9.43 -7.62
CA ARG A 109 5.24 -8.89 -8.11
C ARG A 109 6.36 -9.73 -7.53
N ARG A 110 6.94 -10.64 -8.33
CA ARG A 110 8.14 -11.42 -7.96
C ARG A 110 9.24 -10.48 -7.46
N ARG A 111 9.53 -10.55 -6.16
CA ARG A 111 10.66 -9.87 -5.50
C ARG A 111 11.40 -10.87 -4.64
N THR A 112 12.21 -11.71 -5.27
CA THR A 112 13.19 -12.54 -4.58
C THR A 112 14.56 -12.15 -5.10
N ARG A 113 15.10 -11.05 -4.57
CA ARG A 113 16.54 -10.84 -4.55
C ARG A 113 17.00 -11.23 -3.16
N ILE A 114 17.61 -12.39 -3.06
CA ILE A 114 18.24 -12.86 -1.83
C ILE A 114 19.42 -11.92 -1.58
N CYS A 115 19.35 -11.14 -0.50
CA CYS A 115 20.41 -10.25 -0.07
C CYS A 115 20.84 -10.73 1.32
N THR A 116 21.70 -11.75 1.33
CA THR A 116 22.17 -12.41 2.54
C THR A 116 23.69 -12.53 2.47
N ASP A 117 24.38 -12.25 3.58
CA ASP A 117 25.83 -12.45 3.73
C ASP A 117 26.14 -13.93 4.00
N LEU A 118 25.59 -14.83 3.18
CA LEU A 118 25.74 -16.28 3.36
C LEU A 118 26.93 -16.81 2.56
N MET A 119 27.55 -17.87 3.09
CA MET A 119 28.68 -18.56 2.46
C MET A 119 28.27 -19.13 1.10
N ASP A 120 29.21 -19.13 0.13
CA ASP A 120 28.99 -19.57 -1.26
C ASP A 120 28.38 -20.99 -1.38
N SER A 121 28.53 -21.83 -0.35
CA SER A 121 27.99 -23.20 -0.29
C SER A 121 26.48 -23.31 -0.08
N GLU A 122 25.81 -22.27 0.43
CA GLU A 122 24.37 -22.31 0.75
C GLU A 122 23.49 -21.68 -0.34
N ILE A 123 24.10 -20.88 -1.22
CA ILE A 123 23.44 -20.18 -2.33
C ILE A 123 22.63 -21.13 -3.24
N PRO A 124 23.12 -22.34 -3.62
CA PRO A 124 22.34 -23.24 -4.47
C PRO A 124 21.07 -23.76 -3.80
N ARG A 125 21.13 -24.06 -2.50
CA ARG A 125 19.97 -24.53 -1.73
C ARG A 125 18.90 -23.45 -1.59
N LEU A 126 19.33 -22.21 -1.35
CA LEU A 126 18.45 -21.05 -1.25
C LEU A 126 17.78 -20.72 -2.59
N GLY A 127 18.46 -20.95 -3.72
CA GLY A 127 17.89 -20.80 -5.05
C GLY A 127 16.69 -21.74 -5.27
N VAL A 128 16.82 -23.01 -4.89
CA VAL A 128 15.74 -24.00 -4.97
C VAL A 128 14.58 -23.61 -4.06
N LEU A 129 14.85 -23.24 -2.81
CA LEU A 129 13.82 -22.77 -1.88
C LEU A 129 13.09 -21.52 -2.42
N ALA A 130 13.81 -20.57 -2.99
CA ALA A 130 13.21 -19.36 -3.54
C ALA A 130 12.35 -19.63 -4.79
N GLU A 131 12.77 -20.56 -5.63
CA GLU A 131 11.99 -21.02 -6.78
C GLU A 131 10.68 -21.68 -6.32
N MET A 132 10.77 -22.61 -5.36
CA MET A 132 9.61 -23.28 -4.77
C MET A 132 8.67 -22.31 -4.05
N ALA A 133 9.18 -21.39 -3.23
CA ALA A 133 8.39 -20.37 -2.55
C ALA A 133 7.65 -19.45 -3.54
N SER A 134 8.20 -19.29 -4.75
CA SER A 134 7.65 -18.42 -5.80
C SER A 134 6.70 -19.13 -6.77
N ASP A 135 6.49 -20.44 -6.62
CA ASP A 135 5.57 -21.21 -7.46
C ASP A 135 4.11 -21.03 -6.97
N PRO A 136 3.21 -20.48 -7.80
CA PRO A 136 1.80 -20.34 -7.44
C PRO A 136 1.08 -21.68 -7.24
N ASN A 137 1.59 -22.76 -7.83
CA ASN A 137 0.98 -24.10 -7.76
C ASN A 137 1.70 -25.02 -6.77
N ARG A 138 2.58 -24.49 -5.91
CA ARG A 138 3.39 -25.28 -4.95
C ARG A 138 2.58 -26.14 -3.96
N PHE A 139 1.28 -25.88 -3.86
CA PHE A 139 0.35 -26.60 -2.98
C PHE A 139 -0.78 -27.29 -3.74
N ALA A 140 -0.69 -27.39 -5.07
CA ALA A 140 -1.68 -28.05 -5.88
C ALA A 140 -1.83 -29.54 -5.48
N GLY A 141 -3.07 -29.98 -5.29
CA GLY A 141 -3.39 -31.35 -4.86
C GLY A 141 -3.46 -31.55 -3.35
N MET A 142 -2.94 -30.63 -2.53
CA MET A 142 -2.99 -30.82 -1.07
C MET A 142 -4.42 -30.75 -0.50
N PRO A 143 -4.81 -31.69 0.37
CA PRO A 143 -6.10 -31.68 1.04
C PRO A 143 -6.26 -30.49 2.02
N GLU A 144 -7.50 -30.01 2.17
CA GLU A 144 -7.81 -28.82 2.98
C GLU A 144 -7.41 -28.95 4.46
N ASN A 145 -7.42 -30.15 5.03
CA ASN A 145 -7.06 -30.39 6.43
C ASN A 145 -5.56 -30.16 6.74
N TRP A 146 -4.71 -30.06 5.71
CA TRP A 146 -3.30 -29.68 5.84
C TRP A 146 -3.09 -28.18 5.92
N PHE A 147 -4.14 -27.40 5.72
CA PHE A 147 -4.11 -25.97 5.86
C PHE A 147 -4.74 -25.55 7.19
N TRP A 148 -4.23 -24.46 7.74
CA TRP A 148 -4.97 -23.67 8.73
C TRP A 148 -5.13 -22.26 8.19
N VAL A 149 -6.12 -21.57 8.74
CA VAL A 149 -6.42 -20.18 8.40
C VAL A 149 -6.29 -19.36 9.67
N ASP A 150 -5.42 -18.36 9.63
CA ASP A 150 -5.27 -17.38 10.69
C ASP A 150 -5.87 -16.04 10.22
N GLU A 151 -6.58 -15.38 11.13
CA GLU A 151 -7.32 -14.15 10.84
C GLU A 151 -6.86 -13.03 11.75
N PHE A 152 -6.41 -11.94 11.12
CA PHE A 152 -5.93 -10.75 11.80
C PHE A 152 -6.75 -9.54 11.39
N SER A 153 -6.91 -8.61 12.33
CA SER A 153 -7.39 -7.27 12.02
C SER A 153 -6.21 -6.31 12.05
N ILE A 154 -5.99 -5.59 10.95
CA ILE A 154 -5.03 -4.49 10.94
C ILE A 154 -5.70 -3.34 11.71
N PRO A 155 -5.13 -2.90 12.86
CA PRO A 155 -5.68 -1.75 13.54
C PRO A 155 -5.59 -0.54 12.61
N GLU A 156 -6.65 0.27 12.56
CA GLU A 156 -6.57 1.55 11.87
C GLU A 156 -5.38 2.32 12.42
N LYS A 157 -4.47 2.73 11.54
CA LYS A 157 -3.33 3.55 11.96
C LYS A 157 -3.86 4.88 12.48
N SER A 158 -3.91 5.01 13.79
CA SER A 158 -4.18 6.28 14.43
C SER A 158 -3.00 7.20 14.08
N CYS A 159 -3.31 8.32 13.46
CA CYS A 159 -2.31 9.34 13.18
C CYS A 159 -2.48 10.43 14.23
N TRP A 160 -1.37 11.02 14.67
CA TRP A 160 -1.38 12.05 15.72
C TRP A 160 -2.46 13.11 15.50
N SER A 161 -2.70 13.51 14.24
CA SER A 161 -3.72 14.49 13.88
C SER A 161 -5.14 14.07 14.19
N LYS A 162 -5.48 12.78 14.03
CA LYS A 162 -6.79 12.21 14.36
C LYS A 162 -6.97 12.17 15.88
N ASP A 163 -5.96 11.65 16.58
CA ASP A 163 -6.01 11.46 18.04
C ASP A 163 -6.05 12.79 18.81
N ASN A 164 -5.42 13.84 18.27
CA ASN A 164 -5.33 15.16 18.92
C ASN A 164 -6.23 16.22 18.26
N ALA A 165 -7.11 15.82 17.33
CA ALA A 165 -7.96 16.72 16.55
C ALA A 165 -8.78 17.67 17.44
N GLN A 166 -9.49 17.09 18.41
CA GLN A 166 -10.36 17.83 19.33
C GLN A 166 -9.58 18.75 20.27
N ALA A 167 -8.44 18.29 20.78
CA ALA A 167 -7.59 19.10 21.67
C ALA A 167 -7.03 20.34 20.95
N VAL A 168 -6.60 20.18 19.70
CA VAL A 168 -6.12 21.29 18.86
C VAL A 168 -7.26 22.27 18.55
N LEU A 169 -8.46 21.77 18.25
CA LEU A 169 -9.63 22.61 17.99
C LEU A 169 -10.09 23.40 19.22
N ALA A 170 -10.16 22.77 20.39
CA ALA A 170 -10.50 23.46 21.65
C ALA A 170 -9.50 24.58 21.96
N ARG A 171 -8.20 24.31 21.81
CA ARG A 171 -7.16 25.32 22.00
C ARG A 171 -7.24 26.45 20.97
N TYR A 172 -7.56 26.12 19.72
CA TYR A 172 -7.78 27.10 18.65
C TYR A 172 -8.95 28.04 19.01
N GLN A 173 -10.10 27.48 19.41
CA GLN A 173 -11.28 28.27 19.78
C GLN A 173 -11.02 29.15 21.01
N GLN A 174 -10.29 28.65 22.01
CA GLN A 174 -9.91 29.43 23.18
C GLN A 174 -9.10 30.68 22.80
N ILE A 175 -8.05 30.52 22.00
CA ILE A 175 -7.21 31.66 21.56
C ILE A 175 -8.04 32.66 20.72
N GLN A 176 -8.97 32.15 19.92
CA GLN A 176 -9.87 32.99 19.12
C GLN A 176 -10.81 33.81 20.01
N ALA A 177 -11.36 33.22 21.08
CA ALA A 177 -12.21 33.90 22.04
C ALA A 177 -11.44 34.96 22.84
N GLU A 178 -10.20 34.67 23.26
CA GLU A 178 -9.36 35.60 24.03
C GLU A 178 -8.88 36.80 23.20
N THR A 179 -8.49 36.59 21.94
CA THR A 179 -7.87 37.64 21.11
C THR A 179 -8.82 38.31 20.13
N GLY A 180 -10.00 37.72 19.88
CA GLY A 180 -10.93 38.15 18.83
C GLY A 180 -10.37 38.00 17.40
N LYS A 181 -9.20 37.39 17.23
CA LYS A 181 -8.49 37.22 15.96
C LYS A 181 -8.27 35.75 15.66
N LYS A 182 -8.03 35.43 14.38
CA LYS A 182 -7.69 34.06 13.96
C LYS A 182 -6.35 33.63 14.61
N PRO A 183 -6.33 32.53 15.38
CA PRO A 183 -5.11 31.99 15.98
C PRO A 183 -4.05 31.67 14.93
N SER A 184 -2.79 31.89 15.29
CA SER A 184 -1.65 31.50 14.46
C SER A 184 -1.39 30.00 14.58
N CYS A 185 -1.55 29.24 13.49
CA CYS A 185 -1.23 27.80 13.48
C CYS A 185 0.26 27.54 13.79
N ASN A 186 1.16 28.52 13.59
CA ASN A 186 2.57 28.39 13.98
C ASN A 186 2.76 28.42 15.50
N ALA A 187 1.94 29.18 16.22
CA ALA A 187 1.99 29.22 17.68
C ALA A 187 1.49 27.89 18.25
N LEU A 188 0.37 27.38 17.73
CA LEU A 188 -0.15 26.04 18.08
C LEU A 188 0.86 24.93 17.78
N ALA A 189 1.51 24.97 16.61
CA ALA A 189 2.56 24.01 16.26
C ALA A 189 3.69 23.98 17.31
N LYS A 190 4.08 25.15 17.82
CA LYS A 190 5.10 25.27 18.87
C LYS A 190 4.60 24.75 20.23
N GLU A 191 3.35 25.01 20.60
CA GLU A 191 2.73 24.53 21.84
C GLU A 191 2.64 22.99 21.86
N PHE A 192 2.22 22.38 20.75
CA PHE A 192 2.05 20.93 20.63
C PHE A 192 3.32 20.18 20.20
N GLY A 193 4.43 20.88 19.94
CA GLY A 193 5.71 20.27 19.53
C GLY A 193 5.66 19.56 18.17
N VAL A 194 4.75 19.98 17.28
CA VAL A 194 4.52 19.34 15.97
C VAL A 194 4.69 20.31 14.81
N SER A 195 4.71 19.78 13.59
CA SER A 195 4.78 20.60 12.38
C SER A 195 3.47 21.35 12.12
N ARG A 196 3.56 22.52 11.48
CA ARG A 196 2.37 23.28 11.04
C ARG A 196 1.44 22.46 10.13
N PRO A 197 1.92 21.67 9.15
CA PRO A 197 1.06 20.76 8.38
C PRO A 197 0.27 19.79 9.25
N THR A 198 0.86 19.27 10.32
CA THR A 198 0.20 18.36 11.26
C THR A 198 -0.96 19.04 11.99
N ILE A 199 -0.77 20.29 12.43
CA ILE A 199 -1.85 21.10 13.04
C ILE A 199 -2.98 21.39 12.05
N HIS A 200 -2.67 21.73 10.80
CA HIS A 200 -3.70 21.91 9.78
C HIS A 200 -4.49 20.63 9.59
N LYS A 201 -3.80 19.49 9.46
CA LYS A 201 -4.47 18.19 9.33
C LYS A 201 -5.35 17.90 10.54
N ALA A 202 -4.89 18.14 11.77
CA ALA A 202 -5.69 17.93 12.98
C ALA A 202 -6.96 18.80 13.00
N LEU A 203 -6.88 20.06 12.55
CA LEU A 203 -8.04 20.93 12.41
C LEU A 203 -8.99 20.47 11.29
N ASP A 204 -8.46 19.97 10.17
CA ASP A 204 -9.25 19.40 9.08
C ASP A 204 -10.02 18.14 9.56
N GLU A 205 -9.37 17.23 10.32
CA GLU A 205 -9.99 16.03 10.91
C GLU A 205 -11.07 16.40 11.93
N ALA A 206 -10.80 17.38 12.81
CA ALA A 206 -11.78 17.85 13.79
C ALA A 206 -13.05 18.44 13.14
N GLN A 207 -12.90 19.09 11.98
CA GLN A 207 -14.02 19.63 11.20
C GLN A 207 -14.79 18.55 10.44
N ALA A 208 -14.13 17.45 10.06
CA ALA A 208 -14.81 16.31 9.45
C ALA A 208 -15.70 15.58 10.48
N GLU A 209 -15.28 15.54 11.75
CA GLU A 209 -16.04 14.91 12.85
C GLU A 209 -17.14 15.80 13.43
N GLY A 210 -16.97 17.13 13.45
CA GLY A 210 -17.94 18.09 13.98
C GLY A 210 -18.62 18.91 12.87
N SER A 211 -19.92 18.75 12.66
CA SER A 211 -20.70 19.41 11.60
C SER A 211 -20.96 20.92 11.79
N ASP A 212 -20.12 21.63 12.53
CA ASP A 212 -20.31 23.05 12.84
C ASP A 212 -19.21 23.92 12.20
N ALA A 213 -19.63 24.64 11.16
CA ALA A 213 -18.97 25.76 10.48
C ALA A 213 -17.46 25.60 10.16
N PRO A 214 -17.06 25.59 8.87
CA PRO A 214 -15.66 25.44 8.49
C PRO A 214 -14.82 26.61 9.04
N THR A 215 -14.01 26.34 10.05
CA THR A 215 -12.96 27.25 10.51
C THR A 215 -11.91 27.29 9.41
N SER A 216 -12.08 28.21 8.46
CA SER A 216 -11.12 28.43 7.37
C SER A 216 -9.80 28.94 7.96
N HIS A 217 -8.96 27.98 8.34
CA HIS A 217 -7.60 28.14 8.81
C HIS A 217 -6.61 28.13 7.63
N ARG A 218 -6.98 27.50 6.52
CA ARG A 218 -6.26 27.61 5.23
C ARG A 218 -6.67 28.86 4.46
N ARG A 219 -5.70 29.50 3.80
CA ARG A 219 -5.96 30.52 2.78
C ARG A 219 -6.62 29.83 1.58
N LYS A 220 -7.59 30.49 0.95
CA LYS A 220 -8.19 30.01 -0.29
C LYS A 220 -7.10 29.85 -1.36
N PRO A 221 -7.09 28.76 -2.13
CA PRO A 221 -6.12 28.59 -3.21
C PRO A 221 -6.33 29.71 -4.24
N THR A 222 -5.27 30.48 -4.51
CA THR A 222 -5.26 31.47 -5.57
C THR A 222 -5.01 30.77 -6.90
N VAL A 223 -5.72 31.16 -7.95
CA VAL A 223 -5.52 30.63 -9.31
C VAL A 223 -4.07 30.87 -9.74
N LYS A 224 -3.39 29.79 -10.17
CA LYS A 224 -2.02 29.88 -10.67
C LYS A 224 -2.04 30.45 -12.07
N VAL A 225 -1.60 31.69 -12.22
CA VAL A 225 -1.53 32.37 -13.53
C VAL A 225 -0.33 31.89 -14.35
N LYS A 226 0.86 31.81 -13.75
CA LYS A 226 2.09 31.43 -14.47
C LYS A 226 2.05 29.95 -14.89
N GLY A 227 2.09 29.73 -16.21
CA GLY A 227 2.11 28.39 -16.81
C GLY A 227 0.74 27.75 -17.00
N ASN A 228 -0.34 28.48 -16.72
CA ASN A 228 -1.70 28.06 -17.09
C ASN A 228 -2.11 28.80 -18.38
N GLN A 229 -2.10 28.09 -19.51
CA GLN A 229 -2.33 28.68 -20.83
C GLN A 229 -3.74 29.26 -20.97
N GLU A 230 -4.76 28.63 -20.39
CA GLU A 230 -6.14 29.10 -20.44
C GLU A 230 -6.31 30.44 -19.70
N VAL A 231 -5.69 30.55 -18.53
CA VAL A 231 -5.72 31.77 -17.73
C VAL A 231 -4.92 32.88 -18.40
N GLU A 232 -3.76 32.57 -18.98
CA GLU A 232 -2.96 33.56 -19.74
C GLU A 232 -3.70 34.05 -20.99
N ALA A 233 -4.35 33.15 -21.76
CA ALA A 233 -5.17 33.52 -22.91
C ALA A 233 -6.38 34.37 -22.50
N ARG A 234 -7.01 34.06 -21.37
CA ARG A 234 -8.12 34.87 -20.84
C ARG A 234 -7.65 36.28 -20.44
N ILE A 235 -6.49 36.40 -19.81
CA ILE A 235 -5.88 37.70 -19.46
C ILE A 235 -5.61 38.52 -20.73
N GLU A 236 -5.10 37.89 -21.78
CA GLU A 236 -4.82 38.52 -23.06
C GLU A 236 -6.09 39.07 -23.71
N MET A 237 -7.13 38.25 -23.82
CA MET A 237 -8.42 38.68 -24.38
C MET A 237 -9.04 39.85 -23.62
N LEU A 238 -8.98 39.81 -22.28
CA LEU A 238 -9.51 40.89 -21.44
C LEU A 238 -8.70 42.17 -21.59
N HIS A 239 -7.38 42.07 -21.68
CA HIS A 239 -6.51 43.23 -21.90
C HIS A 239 -6.69 43.84 -23.29
N ASP A 240 -6.78 43.01 -24.34
CA ASP A 240 -7.01 43.44 -25.72
C ASP A 240 -8.41 44.09 -25.89
N SER A 241 -9.38 43.73 -25.03
CA SER A 241 -10.68 44.41 -24.93
C SER A 241 -10.65 45.79 -24.24
N GLY A 242 -9.47 46.24 -23.80
CA GLY A 242 -9.28 47.53 -23.13
C GLY A 242 -9.63 47.53 -21.63
N MET A 243 -9.77 46.35 -21.02
CA MET A 243 -10.02 46.24 -19.58
C MET A 243 -8.75 46.59 -18.78
N LEU A 244 -8.91 47.36 -17.70
CA LEU A 244 -7.79 47.73 -16.84
C LEU A 244 -7.30 46.51 -16.04
N GLU A 245 -5.98 46.41 -15.81
CA GLU A 245 -5.36 45.32 -15.04
C GLU A 245 -6.00 45.07 -13.66
N LYS A 246 -6.55 46.13 -13.03
CA LYS A 246 -7.22 46.03 -11.73
C LYS A 246 -8.52 45.23 -11.82
N ASP A 247 -9.28 45.43 -12.89
CA ASP A 247 -10.58 44.80 -13.09
C ASP A 247 -10.39 43.35 -13.57
N ILE A 248 -9.36 43.12 -14.42
CA ILE A 248 -8.91 41.77 -14.79
C ILE A 248 -8.49 40.96 -13.55
N ALA A 249 -7.76 41.59 -12.61
CA ALA A 249 -7.35 40.93 -11.37
C ALA A 249 -8.53 40.56 -10.48
N ALA A 250 -9.58 41.39 -10.42
CA ALA A 250 -10.80 41.10 -9.68
C ALA A 250 -11.62 39.98 -10.33
N ASP A 251 -11.74 39.97 -11.66
CA ASP A 251 -12.46 38.93 -12.42
C ASP A 251 -11.84 37.55 -12.25
N ILE A 252 -10.50 37.46 -12.37
CA ILE A 252 -9.77 36.18 -12.28
C ILE A 252 -9.50 35.79 -10.82
N GLY A 253 -9.66 36.71 -9.86
CA GLY A 253 -9.44 36.46 -8.44
C GLY A 253 -7.95 36.33 -8.06
N VAL A 254 -7.09 37.12 -8.72
CA VAL A 254 -5.63 37.13 -8.49
C VAL A 254 -5.15 38.51 -8.09
N SER A 255 -3.91 38.63 -7.64
CA SER A 255 -3.32 39.94 -7.38
C SER A 255 -3.02 40.67 -8.69
N ARG A 256 -3.12 42.01 -8.66
CA ARG A 256 -2.76 42.86 -9.80
C ARG A 256 -1.33 42.60 -10.30
N SER A 257 -0.38 42.39 -9.39
CA SER A 257 1.01 42.11 -9.74
C SER A 257 1.16 40.80 -10.54
N SER A 258 0.34 39.78 -10.24
CA SER A 258 0.31 38.54 -11.01
C SER A 258 -0.19 38.76 -12.45
N ILE A 259 -1.21 39.61 -12.65
CA ILE A 259 -1.71 39.98 -13.97
C ILE A 259 -0.66 40.79 -14.75
N THR A 260 -0.06 41.81 -14.12
CA THR A 260 1.00 42.62 -14.73
C THR A 260 2.15 41.74 -15.23
N GLY A 261 2.62 40.80 -14.40
CA GLY A 261 3.69 39.87 -14.76
C GLY A 261 3.29 38.83 -15.81
N ALA A 262 2.01 38.49 -15.95
CA ALA A 262 1.53 37.65 -17.04
C ALA A 262 1.53 38.39 -18.36
N LEU A 263 0.99 39.62 -18.39
CA LEU A 263 1.00 40.48 -19.56
C LEU A 263 2.43 40.76 -20.04
N THR A 264 3.36 41.09 -19.14
CA THR A 264 4.77 41.31 -19.52
C THR A 264 5.34 40.11 -20.28
N ARG A 265 5.10 38.88 -19.81
CA ARG A 265 5.55 37.66 -20.52
C ARG A 265 4.86 37.47 -21.87
N LEU A 266 3.58 37.79 -21.98
CA LEU A 266 2.83 37.67 -23.24
C LEU A 266 3.34 38.68 -24.28
N TYR A 267 3.59 39.92 -23.87
CA TYR A 267 4.16 40.97 -24.72
C TYR A 267 5.62 40.68 -25.10
N GLU A 268 6.44 40.18 -24.17
CA GLU A 268 7.81 39.71 -24.45
C GLU A 268 7.81 38.57 -25.48
N LYS A 269 6.90 37.59 -25.37
CA LYS A 269 6.74 36.51 -26.37
C LYS A 269 6.35 37.04 -27.76
N ARG A 270 5.60 38.13 -27.81
CA ARG A 270 5.18 38.79 -29.05
C ARG A 270 6.27 39.74 -29.61
N GLY A 271 7.33 40.01 -28.85
CA GLY A 271 8.41 40.93 -29.24
C GLY A 271 7.98 42.40 -29.24
N ILE A 272 6.91 42.76 -28.52
CA ILE A 272 6.35 44.11 -28.48
C ILE A 272 6.47 44.66 -27.06
N GLU A 273 6.81 45.93 -26.89
CA GLU A 273 6.79 46.57 -25.58
C GLU A 273 5.36 46.73 -25.07
N LYS A 274 5.17 46.40 -23.79
CA LYS A 274 3.87 46.49 -23.14
C LYS A 274 3.41 47.97 -23.08
N PRO A 275 2.18 48.29 -23.53
CA PRO A 275 1.61 49.62 -23.38
C PRO A 275 1.53 50.06 -21.90
N ASP A 276 1.95 51.28 -21.60
CA ASP A 276 1.84 51.82 -20.24
C ASP A 276 0.40 52.25 -19.93
N GLY A 277 -0.31 51.41 -19.20
CA GLY A 277 -1.69 51.64 -18.76
C GLY A 277 -1.88 52.84 -17.82
N ARG A 278 -0.82 53.59 -17.44
CA ARG A 278 -0.97 54.92 -16.80
C ARG A 278 -1.32 56.01 -17.81
N ARG A 279 -0.84 55.91 -19.06
CA ARG A 279 -1.10 56.91 -20.12
C ARG A 279 -2.51 56.79 -20.70
N GLU A 280 -3.08 55.58 -20.70
CA GLU A 280 -4.41 55.31 -21.28
C GLU A 280 -5.59 55.77 -20.40
N ARG A 281 -5.37 55.99 -19.09
CA ARG A 281 -6.42 56.44 -18.16
C ARG A 281 -6.97 57.83 -18.46
N HIS A 282 -6.18 58.68 -19.11
CA HIS A 282 -6.54 60.07 -19.41
C HIS A 282 -7.03 60.27 -20.85
N ARG A 283 -7.19 59.20 -21.63
CA ARG A 283 -7.57 59.26 -23.05
C ARG A 283 -9.06 58.92 -23.29
N LYS A 284 -9.91 59.17 -22.29
CA LYS A 284 -11.37 59.14 -22.42
C LYS A 284 -11.92 60.55 -22.51
#